data_AF-A0A2N6CYT7-F1
#
_entry.id   AF-A0A2N6CYT7-F1
#
_cell.length_a   1.000
_cell.length_b   1.000
_cell.length_c   1.000
_cell.angle_alpha   90.00
_cell.angle_beta   90.00
_cell.angle_gamma   90.00
#
_symmetry.space_group_name_H-M   'P 1'
#
loop_
_entity.id
_entity.type
_entity.pdbx_description
1 polymer ?
#
loop_
_entity_poly.entity_id
_entity_poly.type
_entity_poly.pdbx_seq_one_letter_code
_entity_poly.pdbx_strand_id
1 'polypeptide(L)'
;MTKPVVRQLAITLMLLLLMVLIQEGSLDRIGHEQTEAGFKRALLVFAVSRGLNGVISVAQGTEVAVEPVGIGLNFKPGEILDPINDLVERFSWVMLASSASFGIQRVLLDVMASPWLTYTTVGAVLALLVVIWQPGGRRLGALGRLVCRLALVLLILRFSIILIAIGGERFYQAFLEPQYSESREQLERAAGNLGEVNSELQPNLPQAEDESLLDQARRVYNSAAKAVDVDARMAAFSRAAADISEHAINMIVVFLMQTVLFPLVSLWLLWQLLKRVLRARLKWLRHGLPETGAAP
;
A
#
# COMPACT_ATOMS: atom_id res chain seq x y z
N MET A 1 52.25 -9.43 1.09
CA MET A 1 51.46 -9.83 2.28
C MET A 1 50.29 -8.88 2.64
N THR A 2 49.97 -7.85 1.84
CA THR A 2 49.03 -6.76 2.23
C THR A 2 47.55 -6.97 1.85
N LYS A 3 47.26 -7.70 0.76
CA LYS A 3 45.88 -7.93 0.26
C LYS A 3 44.88 -8.55 1.27
N PRO A 4 45.24 -9.53 2.12
CA PRO A 4 44.26 -10.13 3.05
C PRO A 4 43.87 -9.18 4.19
N VAL A 5 44.82 -8.38 4.68
CA VAL A 5 44.61 -7.42 5.78
C VAL A 5 43.73 -6.25 5.33
N VAL A 6 43.95 -5.75 4.10
CA VAL A 6 43.11 -4.68 3.53
C VAL A 6 41.64 -5.13 3.41
N ARG A 7 41.39 -6.37 2.99
CA ARG A 7 40.03 -6.92 2.92
C ARG A 7 39.37 -7.03 4.29
N GLN A 8 40.12 -7.47 5.31
CA GLN A 8 39.61 -7.57 6.68
C GLN A 8 39.26 -6.18 7.24
N LEU A 9 40.14 -5.21 7.05
CA LEU A 9 39.89 -3.81 7.42
C LEU A 9 38.64 -3.26 6.73
N ALA A 10 38.45 -3.50 5.43
CA ALA A 10 37.26 -3.05 4.71
C ALA A 10 35.97 -3.67 5.26
N ILE A 11 35.96 -4.97 5.56
CA ILE A 11 34.79 -5.66 6.15
C ILE A 11 34.52 -5.11 7.56
N THR A 12 35.56 -4.94 8.39
CA THR A 12 35.41 -4.36 9.72
C THR A 12 34.85 -2.94 9.65
N LEU A 13 35.36 -2.09 8.76
CA LEU A 13 34.85 -0.74 8.57
C LEU A 13 33.38 -0.75 8.13
N MET A 14 33.00 -1.64 7.21
CA MET A 14 31.61 -1.81 6.78
C MET A 14 30.71 -2.26 7.93
N LEU A 15 31.13 -3.23 8.75
CA LEU A 15 30.36 -3.71 9.90
C LEU A 15 30.20 -2.62 10.97
N LEU A 16 31.25 -1.83 11.22
CA LEU A 16 31.20 -0.70 12.13
C LEU A 16 30.24 0.39 11.62
N LEU A 17 30.27 0.70 10.32
CA LEU A 17 29.33 1.64 9.71
C LEU A 17 27.87 1.16 9.90
N LEU A 18 27.60 -0.12 9.64
CA LEU A 18 26.26 -0.69 9.86
C LEU A 18 25.84 -0.63 11.33
N MET A 19 26.76 -0.83 12.28
CA MET A 19 26.48 -0.69 13.71
C MET A 19 26.14 0.74 14.09
N VAL A 20 26.86 1.73 13.56
CA VAL A 20 26.57 3.15 13.79
C VAL A 20 25.17 3.48 13.28
N LEU A 21 24.83 3.05 12.07
CA LEU A 21 23.49 3.24 11.50
C LEU A 21 22.38 2.59 12.32
N ILE A 22 22.63 1.39 12.87
CA ILE A 22 21.69 0.68 13.75
C ILE A 22 21.48 1.45 15.06
N GLN A 23 22.54 2.03 15.64
CA GLN A 23 22.43 2.77 16.90
C GLN A 23 21.83 4.17 16.74
N GLU A 24 22.13 4.83 15.63
CA GLU A 24 21.55 6.15 15.34
C GLU A 24 20.03 6.08 15.15
N GLY A 25 19.52 4.96 14.61
CA GLY A 25 18.08 4.75 14.40
C GLY A 25 17.48 5.61 13.29
N SER A 26 18.29 6.38 12.55
CA SER A 26 17.79 7.25 11.47
C SER A 26 17.10 6.44 10.37
N LEU A 27 17.63 5.26 10.03
CA LEU A 27 17.04 4.38 9.02
C LEU A 27 15.71 3.78 9.47
N ASP A 28 15.59 3.42 10.75
CA ASP A 28 14.34 2.93 11.34
C ASP A 28 13.27 4.04 11.27
N ARG A 29 13.63 5.28 11.64
CA ARG A 29 12.73 6.45 11.53
C ARG A 29 12.26 6.70 10.10
N ILE A 30 13.17 6.70 9.13
CA ILE A 30 12.81 6.87 7.72
C ILE A 30 11.87 5.75 7.27
N GLY A 31 12.15 4.49 7.63
CA GLY A 31 11.26 3.37 7.34
C GLY A 31 9.84 3.59 7.89
N HIS A 32 9.73 4.03 9.14
CA HIS A 32 8.44 4.34 9.78
C HIS A 32 7.69 5.47 9.08
N GLU A 33 8.36 6.59 8.78
CA GLU A 33 7.76 7.74 8.11
C GLU A 33 7.18 7.36 6.74
N GLN A 34 7.93 6.56 5.97
CA GLN A 34 7.53 6.15 4.62
C GLN A 34 6.35 5.16 4.66
N THR A 35 6.39 4.15 5.53
CA THR A 35 5.25 3.24 5.71
C THR A 35 4.02 3.96 6.25
N GLU A 36 4.21 4.96 7.13
CA GLU A 36 3.11 5.77 7.67
C GLU A 36 2.43 6.64 6.61
N ALA A 37 3.20 7.19 5.67
CA ALA A 37 2.63 7.89 4.52
C ALA A 37 1.73 6.97 3.69
N GLY A 38 2.19 5.76 3.37
CA GLY A 38 1.39 4.74 2.69
C GLY A 38 0.12 4.35 3.46
N PHE A 39 0.23 4.13 4.77
CA PHE A 39 -0.89 3.82 5.66
C PHE A 39 -1.96 4.91 5.65
N LYS A 40 -1.56 6.18 5.81
CA LYS A 40 -2.48 7.33 5.80
C LYS A 40 -3.16 7.49 4.45
N ARG A 41 -2.42 7.32 3.34
CA ARG A 41 -3.01 7.36 1.98
C ARG A 41 -4.06 6.27 1.80
N ALA A 42 -3.79 5.04 2.26
CA ALA A 42 -4.74 3.94 2.17
C ALA A 42 -6.02 4.21 2.99
N LEU A 43 -5.88 4.71 4.22
CA LEU A 43 -7.03 5.06 5.07
C LEU A 43 -7.86 6.21 4.51
N LEU A 44 -7.20 7.22 3.94
CA LEU A 44 -7.89 8.35 3.33
C LEU A 44 -8.74 7.89 2.15
N VAL A 45 -8.17 7.08 1.26
CA VAL A 45 -8.91 6.53 0.11
C VAL A 45 -10.00 5.55 0.56
N PHE A 46 -9.76 4.77 1.62
CA PHE A 46 -10.81 3.95 2.23
C PHE A 46 -11.99 4.81 2.70
N ALA A 47 -11.73 5.93 3.37
CA ALA A 47 -12.79 6.83 3.81
C ALA A 47 -13.56 7.43 2.61
N VAL A 48 -12.87 7.87 1.56
CA VAL A 48 -13.49 8.36 0.32
C VAL A 48 -14.39 7.27 -0.31
N SER A 49 -13.91 6.03 -0.40
CA SER A 49 -14.68 4.91 -0.94
C SER A 49 -15.95 4.63 -0.12
N ARG A 50 -15.86 4.72 1.22
CA ARG A 50 -17.01 4.54 2.11
C ARG A 50 -18.02 5.68 1.99
N GLY A 51 -17.55 6.91 1.84
CA GLY A 51 -18.40 8.07 1.55
C GLY A 51 -19.14 7.87 0.23
N LEU A 52 -18.42 7.46 -0.81
CA LEU A 52 -19.00 7.19 -2.13
C LEU A 52 -20.04 6.06 -2.09
N ASN A 53 -19.75 4.95 -1.41
CA ASN A 53 -20.69 3.86 -1.18
C ASN A 53 -21.96 4.35 -0.48
N GLY A 54 -21.83 5.27 0.49
CA GLY A 54 -22.96 5.89 1.17
C GLY A 54 -23.82 6.73 0.22
N VAL A 55 -23.20 7.61 -0.57
CA VAL A 55 -23.90 8.46 -1.54
C VAL A 55 -24.63 7.62 -2.59
N ILE A 56 -23.95 6.61 -3.15
CA ILE A 56 -24.52 5.70 -4.14
C ILE A 56 -25.70 4.92 -3.55
N SER A 57 -25.58 4.40 -2.33
CA SER A 57 -26.65 3.64 -1.67
C SER A 57 -27.92 4.47 -1.47
N VAL A 58 -27.80 5.77 -1.16
CA VAL A 58 -28.97 6.67 -1.06
C VAL A 58 -29.59 6.92 -2.44
N ALA A 59 -28.76 7.12 -3.48
CA ALA A 59 -29.25 7.28 -4.84
C ALA A 59 -29.95 6.01 -5.35
N GLN A 60 -29.46 4.82 -4.96
CA GLN A 60 -30.08 3.54 -5.28
C GLN A 60 -31.45 3.35 -4.65
N GLY A 61 -31.62 3.79 -3.39
CA GLY A 61 -32.91 3.75 -2.70
C GLY A 61 -33.93 4.78 -3.19
N THR A 62 -33.55 5.66 -4.13
CA THR A 62 -34.43 6.72 -4.64
C THR A 62 -35.24 6.19 -5.84
N GLU A 63 -36.44 5.68 -5.56
CA GLU A 63 -37.43 5.34 -6.58
C GLU A 63 -38.32 6.55 -6.84
N VAL A 64 -38.29 7.07 -8.07
CA VAL A 64 -39.22 8.14 -8.49
C VAL A 64 -40.26 7.51 -9.42
N ALA A 65 -41.49 7.36 -8.92
CA ALA A 65 -42.63 7.05 -9.77
C ALA A 65 -42.96 8.30 -10.61
N VAL A 66 -42.46 8.35 -11.84
CA VAL A 66 -42.87 9.36 -12.81
C VAL A 66 -44.01 8.75 -13.61
N GLU A 67 -45.21 9.32 -13.52
CA GLU A 67 -46.37 8.93 -14.34
C GLU A 67 -46.60 9.97 -15.44
N PRO A 68 -45.78 10.03 -16.51
CA PRO A 68 -46.13 10.83 -17.66
C PRO A 68 -47.21 10.03 -18.40
N VAL A 69 -48.46 10.49 -18.35
CA VAL A 69 -49.58 9.94 -19.15
C VAL A 69 -50.17 8.62 -18.59
N GLY A 70 -50.19 8.39 -17.27
CA GLY A 70 -50.90 7.25 -16.66
C GLY A 70 -50.35 5.86 -17.02
N ILE A 71 -49.22 5.82 -17.73
CA ILE A 71 -48.39 4.65 -17.92
C ILE A 71 -47.29 4.77 -16.88
N GLY A 72 -47.35 3.97 -15.81
CA GLY A 72 -46.34 3.95 -14.77
C GLY A 72 -45.00 3.47 -15.32
N LEU A 73 -44.14 4.40 -15.73
CA LEU A 73 -42.75 4.11 -16.03
C LEU A 73 -41.97 4.33 -14.73
N ASN A 74 -41.63 3.22 -14.05
CA ASN A 74 -40.79 3.28 -12.85
C ASN A 74 -39.38 3.74 -13.25
N PHE A 75 -39.01 4.96 -12.87
CA PHE A 75 -37.65 5.45 -13.01
C PHE A 75 -36.82 4.94 -11.83
N LYS A 76 -35.89 4.02 -12.12
CA LYS A 76 -35.00 3.40 -11.14
C LYS A 76 -33.54 3.73 -11.44
N PRO A 77 -33.08 4.94 -11.10
CA PRO A 77 -31.68 5.31 -11.29
C PRO A 77 -30.72 4.39 -10.51
N GLY A 78 -31.23 3.73 -9.45
CA GLY A 78 -30.46 2.75 -8.68
C GLY A 78 -29.96 1.53 -9.45
N GLU A 79 -30.75 0.97 -10.37
CA GLU A 79 -30.36 -0.24 -11.10
C GLU A 79 -29.10 -0.02 -11.98
N ILE A 80 -28.84 1.23 -12.40
CA ILE A 80 -27.63 1.60 -13.15
C ILE A 80 -26.41 1.73 -12.24
N LEU A 81 -26.64 2.13 -10.99
CA LEU A 81 -25.57 2.33 -10.01
C LEU A 81 -25.17 1.01 -9.31
N ASP A 82 -26.00 -0.04 -9.38
CA ASP A 82 -25.74 -1.35 -8.76
C ASP A 82 -24.35 -1.93 -9.07
N PRO A 83 -23.90 -2.04 -10.32
CA PRO A 83 -22.58 -2.60 -10.61
C PRO A 83 -21.44 -1.74 -10.04
N ILE A 84 -21.67 -0.44 -9.93
CA ILE A 84 -20.67 0.50 -9.42
C ILE A 84 -20.62 0.46 -7.90
N ASN A 85 -21.77 0.35 -7.23
CA ASN A 85 -21.81 0.14 -5.80
C ASN A 85 -21.01 -1.10 -5.40
N ASP A 86 -21.23 -2.23 -6.10
CA ASP A 86 -20.48 -3.46 -5.87
C ASP A 86 -18.97 -3.28 -6.09
N LEU A 87 -18.58 -2.51 -7.11
CA LEU A 87 -17.19 -2.18 -7.40
C LEU A 87 -16.57 -1.32 -6.29
N VAL A 88 -17.29 -0.28 -5.83
CA VAL A 88 -16.86 0.62 -4.77
C VAL A 88 -16.75 -0.12 -3.43
N GLU A 89 -17.63 -1.08 -3.15
CA GLU A 89 -17.53 -1.93 -1.97
C GLU A 89 -16.25 -2.78 -2.00
N ARG A 90 -15.96 -3.43 -3.14
CA ARG A 90 -14.73 -4.22 -3.32
C ARG A 90 -13.49 -3.35 -3.24
N PHE A 91 -13.54 -2.18 -3.85
CA PHE A 91 -12.49 -1.17 -3.77
C PHE A 91 -12.21 -0.79 -2.30
N SER A 92 -13.26 -0.52 -1.53
CA SER A 92 -13.15 -0.21 -0.10
C SER A 92 -12.47 -1.35 0.67
N TRP A 93 -12.84 -2.61 0.39
CA TRP A 93 -12.16 -3.76 0.97
C TRP A 93 -10.67 -3.83 0.63
N VAL A 94 -10.28 -3.54 -0.62
CA VAL A 94 -8.86 -3.50 -1.01
C VAL A 94 -8.11 -2.41 -0.26
N MET A 95 -8.70 -1.23 -0.07
CA MET A 95 -8.08 -0.14 0.70
C MET A 95 -7.91 -0.49 2.18
N LEU A 96 -8.90 -1.18 2.77
CA LEU A 96 -8.81 -1.69 4.13
C LEU A 96 -7.68 -2.71 4.27
N ALA A 97 -7.61 -3.68 3.35
CA ALA A 97 -6.54 -4.67 3.32
C ALA A 97 -5.15 -4.03 3.12
N SER A 98 -5.07 -3.01 2.26
CA SER A 98 -3.85 -2.23 2.02
C SER A 98 -3.39 -1.49 3.27
N SER A 99 -4.33 -0.86 3.99
CA SER A 99 -4.08 -0.22 5.28
C SER A 99 -3.58 -1.23 6.30
N ALA A 100 -4.22 -2.41 6.39
CA ALA A 100 -3.75 -3.48 7.27
C ALA A 100 -2.34 -3.97 6.90
N SER A 101 -2.02 -4.09 5.61
CA SER A 101 -0.68 -4.48 5.13
C SER A 101 0.39 -3.48 5.57
N PHE A 102 0.15 -2.18 5.41
CA PHE A 102 1.07 -1.15 5.94
C PHE A 102 1.15 -1.19 7.47
N GLY A 103 0.03 -1.42 8.16
CA GLY A 103 0.02 -1.60 9.61
C GLY A 103 0.90 -2.76 10.07
N ILE A 104 0.84 -3.90 9.38
CA ILE A 104 1.73 -5.05 9.62
C ILE A 104 3.19 -4.67 9.40
N GLN A 105 3.51 -3.95 8.32
CA GLN A 105 4.87 -3.49 8.05
C GLN A 105 5.41 -2.58 9.16
N ARG A 106 4.57 -1.68 9.72
CA ARG A 106 4.95 -0.84 10.87
C ARG A 106 5.27 -1.66 12.10
N VAL A 107 4.41 -2.63 12.45
CA VAL A 107 4.66 -3.53 13.58
C VAL A 107 5.96 -4.32 13.36
N LEU A 108 6.22 -4.77 12.13
CA LEU A 108 7.48 -5.44 11.80
C LEU A 108 8.69 -4.52 12.00
N LEU A 109 8.60 -3.24 11.60
CA LEU A 109 9.64 -2.24 11.86
C LEU A 109 9.85 -2.04 13.37
N ASP A 110 8.78 -1.90 14.16
CA ASP A 110 8.85 -1.76 15.62
C ASP A 110 9.54 -2.96 16.28
N VAL A 111 9.18 -4.17 15.86
CA VAL A 111 9.80 -5.41 16.34
C VAL A 111 11.29 -5.46 15.96
N MET A 112 11.65 -5.04 14.74
CA MET A 112 13.05 -4.99 14.32
C MET A 112 13.89 -3.93 15.04
N ALA A 113 13.27 -2.79 15.33
CA ALA A 113 13.88 -1.68 16.07
C ALA A 113 13.94 -1.94 17.59
N SER A 114 13.26 -2.97 18.09
CA SER A 114 13.24 -3.31 19.52
C SER A 114 14.65 -3.39 20.12
N PRO A 115 14.86 -2.92 21.38
CA PRO A 115 16.16 -2.95 22.02
C PRO A 115 16.75 -4.36 22.09
N TRP A 116 15.91 -5.37 22.36
CA TRP A 116 16.33 -6.77 22.43
C TRP A 116 16.96 -7.27 21.12
N LEU A 117 16.29 -7.05 19.98
CA LEU A 117 16.82 -7.50 18.69
C LEU A 117 18.04 -6.65 18.26
N THR A 118 18.03 -5.36 18.62
CA THR A 118 19.16 -4.45 18.43
C THR A 118 20.41 -4.97 19.15
N TYR A 119 20.33 -5.23 20.46
CA TYR A 119 21.46 -5.74 21.23
C TYR A 119 21.90 -7.13 20.77
N THR A 120 20.97 -8.00 20.39
CA THR A 120 21.29 -9.32 19.82
C THR A 120 22.08 -9.20 18.52
N THR A 121 21.67 -8.30 17.62
CA THR A 121 22.35 -8.03 16.35
C THR A 121 23.74 -7.43 16.61
N VAL A 122 23.84 -6.45 17.50
CA VAL A 122 25.11 -5.82 17.91
C VAL A 122 26.05 -6.87 18.49
N GLY A 123 25.60 -7.70 19.43
CA GLY A 123 26.39 -8.77 20.03
C GLY A 123 26.88 -9.79 19.01
N ALA A 124 26.04 -10.18 18.04
CA ALA A 124 26.43 -11.08 16.97
C ALA A 124 27.51 -10.47 16.06
N VAL A 125 27.42 -9.17 15.75
CA VAL A 125 28.44 -8.46 14.96
C VAL A 125 29.75 -8.30 15.74
N LEU A 126 29.71 -8.00 17.04
CA LEU A 126 30.92 -7.97 17.88
C LEU A 126 31.59 -9.34 17.93
N ALA A 127 30.82 -10.41 18.12
CA ALA A 127 31.35 -11.78 18.07
C ALA A 127 31.98 -12.10 16.71
N LEU A 128 31.37 -11.63 15.61
CA LEU A 128 31.95 -11.75 14.28
C LEU A 128 33.28 -10.98 14.14
N LEU A 129 33.38 -9.77 14.68
CA LEU A 129 34.63 -9.00 14.68
C LEU A 129 35.74 -9.73 15.43
N VAL A 130 35.44 -10.32 16.60
CA VAL A 130 36.41 -11.16 17.34
C VAL A 130 36.88 -12.32 16.47
N VAL A 131 35.96 -13.03 15.81
CA VAL A 131 36.29 -14.17 14.92
C VAL A 131 37.16 -13.73 13.74
N ILE A 132 36.95 -12.54 13.18
CA ILE A 132 37.73 -12.02 12.03
C ILE A 132 39.19 -11.73 12.41
N TRP A 133 39.43 -11.25 13.64
CA TRP A 133 40.74 -10.80 14.10
C TRP A 133 41.49 -11.82 14.98
N GLN A 134 40.86 -12.93 15.38
CA GLN A 134 41.50 -13.92 16.23
C GLN A 134 42.56 -14.75 15.47
N PRO A 135 43.85 -14.68 15.85
CA PRO A 135 44.91 -15.45 15.22
C PRO A 135 44.79 -16.93 15.62
N GLY A 136 44.50 -17.81 14.66
CA GLY A 136 44.43 -19.26 14.89
C GLY A 136 43.11 -19.96 14.50
N GLY A 137 42.51 -19.58 13.36
CA GLY A 137 41.20 -20.02 12.85
C GLY A 137 40.92 -21.53 12.71
N ARG A 138 41.79 -22.42 13.22
CA ARG A 138 41.58 -23.86 13.35
C ARG A 138 40.60 -24.23 14.48
N ARG A 139 40.59 -23.54 15.63
CA ARG A 139 39.72 -23.89 16.77
C ARG A 139 38.25 -23.45 16.59
N LEU A 140 37.99 -22.41 15.80
CA LEU A 140 36.65 -21.88 15.57
C LEU A 140 36.00 -22.38 14.27
N GLY A 141 36.54 -23.42 13.61
CA GLY A 141 36.10 -23.79 12.25
C GLY A 141 34.57 -23.98 12.08
N ALA A 142 33.89 -24.65 13.01
CA ALA A 142 32.42 -24.76 12.99
C ALA A 142 31.73 -23.56 13.67
N LEU A 143 32.20 -23.17 14.86
CA LEU A 143 31.60 -22.10 15.66
C LEU A 143 31.67 -20.73 14.98
N GLY A 144 32.82 -20.35 14.43
CA GLY A 144 33.00 -19.10 13.68
C GLY A 144 32.18 -19.04 12.39
N ARG A 145 31.94 -20.20 11.73
CA ARG A 145 30.98 -20.26 10.61
C ARG A 145 29.55 -20.03 11.07
N LEU A 146 29.17 -20.58 12.23
CA LEU A 146 27.85 -20.35 12.83
C LEU A 146 27.67 -18.88 13.21
N VAL A 147 28.62 -18.29 13.96
CA VAL A 147 28.60 -16.87 14.36
C VAL A 147 28.50 -15.96 13.15
N CYS A 148 29.32 -16.21 12.11
CA CYS A 148 29.26 -15.40 10.89
C CYS A 148 27.92 -15.52 10.16
N ARG A 149 27.35 -16.72 10.04
CA ARG A 149 26.02 -16.90 9.44
C ARG A 149 24.94 -16.20 10.26
N LEU A 150 24.93 -16.36 11.58
CA LEU A 150 23.96 -15.72 12.46
C LEU A 150 24.04 -14.20 12.37
N ALA A 151 25.25 -13.63 12.46
CA ALA A 151 25.45 -12.18 12.33
C ALA A 151 24.98 -11.64 10.97
N LEU A 152 25.33 -12.32 9.87
CA LEU A 152 24.88 -11.92 8.54
C LEU A 152 23.36 -12.04 8.38
N VAL A 153 22.77 -13.14 8.84
CA VAL A 153 21.30 -13.35 8.79
C VAL A 153 20.57 -12.26 9.58
N LEU A 154 21.03 -11.92 10.80
CA LEU A 154 20.44 -10.87 11.62
C LEU A 154 20.58 -9.49 10.95
N LEU A 155 21.75 -9.16 10.42
CA LEU A 155 21.96 -7.91 9.67
C LEU A 155 21.03 -7.83 8.46
N ILE A 156 20.98 -8.90 7.67
CA ILE A 156 20.14 -8.97 6.48
C ILE A 156 18.68 -8.77 6.88
N LEU A 157 18.18 -9.53 7.85
CA LEU A 157 16.79 -9.42 8.29
C LEU A 157 16.47 -8.01 8.79
N ARG A 158 17.36 -7.40 9.59
CA ARG A 158 17.19 -6.04 10.12
C ARG A 158 17.08 -5.00 9.01
N PHE A 159 18.01 -5.00 8.07
CA PHE A 159 17.99 -4.01 6.98
C PHE A 159 16.93 -4.33 5.92
N SER A 160 16.42 -5.55 5.83
CA SER A 160 15.45 -5.93 4.80
C SER A 160 14.12 -5.21 4.97
N ILE A 161 13.60 -5.12 6.19
CA ILE A 161 12.30 -4.48 6.42
C ILE A 161 12.40 -2.97 6.14
N ILE A 162 13.51 -2.33 6.53
CA ILE A 162 13.81 -0.93 6.19
C ILE A 162 13.89 -0.75 4.67
N LEU A 163 14.59 -1.63 3.96
CA LEU A 163 14.71 -1.57 2.51
C LEU A 163 13.37 -1.78 1.81
N ILE A 164 12.49 -2.63 2.34
CA ILE A 164 11.13 -2.82 1.83
C ILE A 164 10.34 -1.51 1.99
N ALA A 165 10.37 -0.90 3.17
CA ALA A 165 9.64 0.35 3.44
C ALA A 165 10.12 1.50 2.54
N ILE A 166 11.43 1.75 2.52
CA ILE A 166 12.02 2.83 1.71
C ILE A 166 11.85 2.55 0.22
N GLY A 167 12.14 1.31 -0.22
CA GLY A 167 12.06 0.93 -1.62
C GLY A 167 10.63 1.00 -2.15
N GLY A 168 9.64 0.59 -1.36
CA GLY A 168 8.24 0.63 -1.75
C GLY A 168 7.74 2.05 -1.95
N GLU A 169 8.15 2.98 -1.08
CA GLU A 169 7.80 4.38 -1.22
C GLU A 169 8.50 5.06 -2.40
N ARG A 170 9.78 4.76 -2.62
CA ARG A 170 10.49 5.26 -3.81
C ARG A 170 9.88 4.75 -5.10
N PHE A 171 9.43 3.50 -5.13
CA PHE A 171 8.70 2.93 -6.26
C PHE A 171 7.37 3.66 -6.47
N TYR A 172 6.62 3.90 -5.40
CA TYR A 172 5.37 4.66 -5.45
C TYR A 172 5.57 6.07 -6.03
N GLN A 173 6.52 6.85 -5.51
CA GLN A 173 6.78 8.22 -5.98
C GLN A 173 7.20 8.26 -7.45
N ALA A 174 8.02 7.30 -7.88
CA ALA A 174 8.53 7.28 -9.24
C ALA A 174 7.49 6.87 -10.29
N PHE A 175 6.55 5.97 -9.93
CA PHE A 175 5.70 5.30 -10.93
C PHE A 175 4.19 5.40 -10.68
N LEU A 176 3.77 5.51 -9.42
CA LEU A 176 2.36 5.38 -9.02
C LEU A 176 1.74 6.70 -8.53
N GLU A 177 2.55 7.63 -8.03
CA GLU A 177 2.09 8.90 -7.47
C GLU A 177 1.25 9.75 -8.45
N PRO A 178 1.61 9.88 -9.75
CA PRO A 178 0.77 10.60 -10.70
C PRO A 178 -0.63 10.00 -10.82
N GLN A 179 -0.71 8.68 -11.06
CA GLN A 179 -1.98 7.95 -11.19
C GLN A 179 -2.82 7.99 -9.92
N TYR A 180 -2.18 7.94 -8.75
CA TYR A 180 -2.84 8.09 -7.46
C TYR A 180 -3.48 9.48 -7.32
N SER A 181 -2.71 10.54 -7.56
CA SER A 181 -3.16 11.92 -7.34
C SER A 181 -4.34 12.28 -8.25
N GLU A 182 -4.24 11.94 -9.53
CA GLU A 182 -5.28 12.14 -10.53
C GLU A 182 -6.55 11.35 -10.18
N SER A 183 -6.42 10.04 -9.95
CA SER A 183 -7.60 9.20 -9.66
C SER A 183 -8.27 9.60 -8.36
N ARG A 184 -7.51 10.02 -7.34
CA ARG A 184 -8.05 10.48 -6.07
C ARG A 184 -8.91 11.74 -6.26
N GLU A 185 -8.37 12.75 -6.95
CA GLU A 185 -9.07 14.02 -7.15
C GLU A 185 -10.37 13.81 -7.95
N GLN A 186 -10.33 12.97 -8.99
CA GLN A 186 -11.52 12.65 -9.78
C GLN A 186 -12.56 11.88 -8.98
N LEU A 187 -12.15 10.92 -8.13
CA LEU A 187 -13.05 10.21 -7.22
C LEU A 187 -13.72 11.17 -6.22
N GLU A 188 -12.97 12.11 -5.63
CA GLU A 188 -13.51 13.11 -4.71
C GLU A 188 -14.54 14.03 -5.41
N ARG A 189 -14.24 14.49 -6.64
CA ARG A 189 -15.17 15.29 -7.45
C ARG A 189 -16.42 14.51 -7.83
N ALA A 190 -16.27 13.27 -8.29
CA ALA A 190 -17.40 12.42 -8.68
C ALA A 190 -18.32 12.15 -7.48
N ALA A 191 -17.76 11.93 -6.29
CA ALA A 191 -18.54 11.79 -5.06
C ALA A 191 -19.32 13.06 -4.71
N GLY A 192 -18.70 14.25 -4.87
CA GLY A 192 -19.35 15.54 -4.67
C GLY A 192 -20.52 15.76 -5.62
N ASN A 193 -20.28 15.57 -6.93
CA ASN A 193 -21.31 15.75 -7.96
C ASN A 193 -22.51 14.81 -7.76
N LEU A 194 -22.27 13.54 -7.42
CA LEU A 194 -23.36 12.60 -7.13
C LEU A 194 -24.16 13.00 -5.88
N GLY A 195 -23.49 13.53 -4.85
CA GLY A 195 -24.15 14.03 -3.64
C GLY A 195 -25.07 15.23 -3.92
N GLU A 196 -24.63 16.16 -4.76
CA GLU A 196 -25.42 17.33 -5.17
C GLU A 196 -26.65 16.91 -5.99
N VAL A 197 -26.46 16.09 -7.03
CA VAL A 197 -27.56 15.58 -7.87
C VAL A 197 -28.60 14.82 -7.04
N ASN A 198 -28.16 14.02 -6.07
CA ASN A 198 -29.05 13.27 -5.20
C ASN A 198 -29.82 14.17 -4.21
N SER A 199 -29.20 15.25 -3.73
CA SER A 199 -29.85 16.22 -2.85
C SER A 199 -30.94 17.03 -3.58
N GLU A 200 -30.75 17.30 -4.87
CA GLU A 200 -31.77 17.94 -5.72
C GLU A 200 -32.96 17.01 -6.03
N LEU A 201 -32.76 15.68 -5.97
CA LEU A 201 -33.78 14.67 -6.22
C LEU A 201 -34.69 14.42 -5.02
N GLN A 202 -34.30 14.80 -3.81
CA GLN A 202 -35.17 14.71 -2.64
C GLN A 202 -36.31 15.73 -2.75
N PRO A 203 -37.58 15.29 -2.86
CA PRO A 203 -38.69 16.22 -2.85
C PRO A 203 -38.77 16.87 -1.47
N ASN A 204 -38.78 18.20 -1.40
CA ASN A 204 -39.36 18.90 -0.24
C ASN A 204 -40.84 18.53 -0.20
N LEU A 205 -41.21 17.54 0.62
CA LEU A 205 -42.59 17.09 0.82
C LEU A 205 -43.48 18.30 1.15
N PRO A 206 -44.35 18.76 0.23
CA PRO A 206 -45.32 19.79 0.54
C PRO A 206 -46.47 19.15 1.31
N GLN A 207 -46.94 19.82 2.37
CA GLN A 207 -48.16 19.42 3.06
C GLN A 207 -49.34 19.52 2.07
N ALA A 208 -50.19 18.49 2.07
CA ALA A 208 -51.33 18.38 1.18
C ALA A 208 -52.34 19.51 1.43
N GLU A 209 -52.45 20.43 0.48
CA GLU A 209 -53.55 21.40 0.37
C GLU A 209 -54.30 21.17 -0.96
N ASP A 210 -55.61 21.43 -0.92
CA ASP A 210 -56.61 21.09 -1.93
C ASP A 210 -56.24 21.55 -3.36
N GLU A 211 -56.10 20.59 -4.27
CA GLU A 211 -55.58 20.82 -5.62
C GLU A 211 -56.58 21.52 -6.56
N SER A 212 -56.14 22.60 -7.21
CA SER A 212 -56.84 23.29 -8.29
C SER A 212 -56.54 22.65 -9.66
N LEU A 213 -57.49 22.66 -10.59
CA LEU A 213 -57.31 22.18 -11.97
C LEU A 213 -56.20 22.95 -12.73
N LEU A 214 -55.91 24.19 -12.33
CA LEU A 214 -54.76 24.97 -12.80
C LEU A 214 -53.44 24.33 -12.38
N ASP A 215 -53.37 23.78 -11.16
CA ASP A 215 -52.18 23.07 -10.68
C ASP A 215 -51.99 21.77 -11.44
N GLN A 216 -53.07 21.10 -11.84
CA GLN A 216 -53.00 19.89 -12.68
C GLN A 216 -52.44 20.20 -14.08
N ALA A 217 -52.84 21.30 -14.71
CA ALA A 217 -52.29 21.74 -15.99
C ALA A 217 -50.82 22.19 -15.86
N ARG A 218 -50.47 22.90 -14.78
CA ARG A 218 -49.09 23.30 -14.47
C ARG A 218 -48.20 22.07 -14.23
N ARG A 219 -48.73 21.02 -13.58
CA ARG A 219 -48.05 19.73 -13.38
C ARG A 219 -47.75 19.03 -14.71
N VAL A 220 -48.68 18.99 -15.66
CA VAL A 220 -48.47 18.35 -16.98
C VAL A 220 -47.43 19.10 -17.82
N TYR A 221 -47.42 20.44 -17.78
CA TYR A 221 -46.38 21.23 -18.45
C TYR A 221 -45.01 21.03 -17.80
N ASN A 222 -44.95 21.06 -16.46
CA ASN A 222 -43.72 20.84 -15.71
C ASN A 222 -43.21 19.40 -15.85
N SER A 223 -44.07 18.39 -16.01
CA SER A 223 -43.67 16.99 -16.21
C SER A 223 -43.12 16.75 -17.61
N ALA A 224 -43.65 17.41 -18.65
CA ALA A 224 -43.08 17.37 -20.00
C ALA A 224 -41.69 18.03 -20.08
N ALA A 225 -41.49 19.15 -19.38
CA ALA A 225 -40.16 19.77 -19.25
C ALA A 225 -39.18 18.89 -18.45
N LYS A 226 -39.66 18.18 -17.42
CA LYS A 226 -38.87 17.23 -16.63
C LYS A 226 -38.50 15.96 -17.41
N ALA A 227 -39.31 15.50 -18.37
CA ALA A 227 -39.00 14.30 -19.16
C ALA A 227 -37.74 14.48 -20.03
N VAL A 228 -37.52 15.67 -20.60
CA VAL A 228 -36.27 16.01 -21.33
C VAL A 228 -35.05 16.05 -20.38
N ASP A 229 -35.29 16.33 -19.12
CA ASP A 229 -34.27 16.38 -18.07
C ASP A 229 -33.88 14.96 -17.59
N VAL A 230 -34.78 13.98 -17.66
CA VAL A 230 -34.54 12.58 -17.25
C VAL A 230 -33.44 11.91 -18.08
N ASP A 231 -33.45 12.07 -19.41
CA ASP A 231 -32.41 11.49 -20.28
C ASP A 231 -31.03 12.12 -20.00
N ALA A 232 -30.98 13.44 -19.80
CA ALA A 232 -29.76 14.15 -19.44
C ALA A 232 -29.20 13.71 -18.08
N ARG A 233 -30.08 13.51 -17.08
CA ARG A 233 -29.74 12.99 -15.75
C ARG A 233 -29.26 11.54 -15.81
N MET A 234 -29.91 10.71 -16.62
CA MET A 234 -29.49 9.32 -16.82
C MET A 234 -28.08 9.23 -17.42
N ALA A 235 -27.80 10.08 -18.41
CA ALA A 235 -26.47 10.21 -18.99
C ALA A 235 -25.45 10.71 -17.95
N ALA A 236 -25.83 11.62 -17.05
CA ALA A 236 -24.97 12.09 -15.96
C ALA A 236 -24.62 10.97 -14.97
N PHE A 237 -25.60 10.18 -14.52
CA PHE A 237 -25.34 9.01 -13.65
C PHE A 237 -24.45 7.97 -14.33
N SER A 238 -24.69 7.68 -15.61
CA SER A 238 -23.87 6.73 -16.38
C SER A 238 -22.43 7.20 -16.54
N ARG A 239 -22.19 8.51 -16.79
CA ARG A 239 -20.84 9.08 -16.85
C ARG A 239 -20.14 9.04 -15.49
N ALA A 240 -20.82 9.47 -14.44
CA ALA A 240 -20.27 9.42 -13.08
C ALA A 240 -19.93 7.98 -12.68
N ALA A 241 -20.80 7.02 -12.99
CA ALA A 241 -20.58 5.59 -12.81
C ALA A 241 -19.32 5.09 -13.54
N ALA A 242 -19.13 5.49 -14.81
CA ALA A 242 -17.95 5.13 -15.60
C ALA A 242 -16.67 5.73 -15.01
N ASP A 243 -16.67 7.03 -14.69
CA ASP A 243 -15.51 7.73 -14.12
C ASP A 243 -15.10 7.14 -12.77
N ILE A 244 -16.07 6.88 -11.89
CA ILE A 244 -15.83 6.21 -10.61
C ILE A 244 -15.20 4.84 -10.81
N SER A 245 -15.72 4.07 -11.76
CA SER A 245 -15.22 2.72 -12.02
C SER A 245 -13.77 2.75 -12.48
N GLU A 246 -13.47 3.61 -13.45
CA GLU A 246 -12.12 3.76 -13.99
C GLU A 246 -11.13 4.17 -12.91
N HIS A 247 -11.43 5.22 -12.15
CA HIS A 247 -10.54 5.75 -11.12
C HIS A 247 -10.43 4.83 -9.90
N ALA A 248 -11.50 4.13 -9.52
CA ALA A 248 -11.45 3.13 -8.45
C ALA A 248 -10.58 1.92 -8.85
N ILE A 249 -10.69 1.44 -10.10
CA ILE A 249 -9.82 0.36 -10.60
C ILE A 249 -8.35 0.81 -10.62
N ASN A 250 -8.07 2.01 -11.14
CA ASN A 250 -6.71 2.55 -11.15
C ASN A 250 -6.12 2.63 -9.72
N MET A 251 -6.94 3.05 -8.76
CA MET A 251 -6.55 3.10 -7.36
C MET A 251 -6.29 1.71 -6.75
N ILE A 252 -7.15 0.73 -7.06
CA ILE A 252 -6.92 -0.68 -6.69
C ILE A 252 -5.57 -1.14 -7.22
N VAL A 253 -5.26 -0.88 -8.49
CA VAL A 253 -3.98 -1.28 -9.11
C VAL A 253 -2.81 -0.64 -8.38
N VAL A 254 -2.85 0.68 -8.12
CA VAL A 254 -1.80 1.39 -7.38
C VAL A 254 -1.53 0.73 -6.02
N PHE A 255 -2.57 0.48 -5.23
CA PHE A 255 -2.39 -0.10 -3.91
C PHE A 255 -2.02 -1.59 -3.94
N LEU A 256 -2.51 -2.39 -4.89
CA LEU A 256 -2.07 -3.78 -5.06
C LEU A 256 -0.59 -3.84 -5.46
N MET A 257 -0.15 -2.96 -6.35
CA MET A 257 1.27 -2.84 -6.71
C MET A 257 2.12 -2.53 -5.47
N GLN A 258 1.69 -1.59 -4.64
CA GLN A 258 2.46 -1.15 -3.48
C GLN A 258 2.40 -2.13 -2.29
N THR A 259 1.26 -2.74 -2.02
CA THR A 259 1.03 -3.53 -0.78
C THR A 259 1.08 -5.04 -0.98
N VAL A 260 1.00 -5.51 -2.22
CA VAL A 260 1.07 -6.95 -2.54
C VAL A 260 2.27 -7.24 -3.42
N LEU A 261 2.35 -6.64 -4.62
CA LEU A 261 3.41 -6.97 -5.57
C LEU A 261 4.80 -6.63 -5.01
N PHE A 262 4.99 -5.40 -4.55
CA PHE A 262 6.29 -4.92 -4.09
C PHE A 262 6.82 -5.72 -2.87
N PRO A 263 6.02 -5.97 -1.82
CA PRO A 263 6.46 -6.82 -0.70
C PRO A 263 6.80 -8.25 -1.15
N LEU A 264 6.01 -8.87 -2.04
CA LEU A 264 6.28 -10.22 -2.52
C LEU A 264 7.59 -10.31 -3.30
N VAL A 265 7.83 -9.37 -4.22
CA VAL A 265 9.10 -9.29 -4.97
C VAL A 265 10.28 -9.10 -4.01
N SER A 266 10.11 -8.25 -3.00
CA SER A 266 11.15 -7.98 -2.01
C SER A 266 11.43 -9.18 -1.12
N LEU A 267 10.41 -9.91 -0.68
CA LEU A 267 10.55 -11.17 0.07
C LEU A 267 11.26 -12.25 -0.75
N TRP A 268 10.96 -12.33 -2.05
CA TRP A 268 11.65 -13.24 -2.96
C TRP A 268 13.15 -12.88 -3.11
N LEU A 269 13.47 -11.59 -3.27
CA LEU A 269 14.85 -11.10 -3.32
C LEU A 269 15.59 -11.39 -2.00
N LEU A 270 14.94 -11.14 -0.87
CA LEU A 270 15.46 -11.45 0.46
C LEU A 270 15.77 -12.93 0.61
N TRP A 271 14.83 -13.80 0.22
CA TRP A 271 15.02 -15.25 0.25
C TRP A 271 16.22 -15.69 -0.59
N GLN A 272 16.38 -15.13 -1.80
CA GLN A 272 17.56 -15.40 -2.63
C GLN A 272 18.86 -14.99 -1.94
N LEU A 273 18.88 -13.80 -1.34
CA LEU A 273 20.06 -13.27 -0.67
C LEU A 273 20.42 -14.12 0.56
N LEU A 274 19.44 -14.51 1.36
CA LEU A 274 19.62 -15.40 2.51
C LEU A 274 20.17 -16.77 2.09
N LYS A 275 19.61 -17.35 1.03
CA LYS A 275 20.07 -18.61 0.45
C LYS A 275 21.51 -18.55 -0.06
N ARG A 276 21.91 -17.43 -0.68
CA ARG A 276 23.31 -17.20 -1.10
C ARG A 276 24.25 -17.16 0.10
N VAL A 277 23.87 -16.47 1.18
CA VAL A 277 24.67 -16.38 2.41
C VAL A 277 24.80 -17.72 3.13
N LEU A 278 23.71 -18.47 3.25
CA LEU A 278 23.72 -19.79 3.89
C LEU A 278 24.57 -20.82 3.11
N ARG A 279 24.54 -20.75 1.77
CA ARG A 279 25.33 -21.61 0.87
C ARG A 279 26.76 -21.13 0.64
N ALA A 280 27.08 -19.89 0.96
CA ALA A 280 28.41 -19.34 0.75
C ALA A 280 29.44 -20.17 1.51
N ARG A 281 30.40 -20.74 0.76
CA ARG A 281 31.60 -21.31 1.37
C ARG A 281 32.42 -20.12 1.84
N LEU A 282 32.32 -19.79 3.12
CA LEU A 282 33.01 -18.68 3.80
C LEU A 282 34.54 -18.86 3.80
N LYS A 283 35.15 -18.98 2.61
CA LYS A 283 36.55 -19.28 2.36
C LYS A 283 37.47 -18.20 2.93
N TRP A 284 36.97 -16.96 3.07
CA TRP A 284 37.68 -15.83 3.66
C TRP A 284 38.04 -15.99 5.14
N LEU A 285 37.43 -16.94 5.86
CA LEU A 285 37.68 -17.27 7.26
C LEU A 285 38.84 -18.25 7.41
N ARG A 286 39.29 -18.90 6.34
CA ARG A 286 40.53 -19.69 6.36
C ARG A 286 41.72 -18.76 6.18
N HIS A 287 42.40 -18.43 7.27
CA HIS A 287 43.73 -17.83 7.20
C HIS A 287 44.73 -18.84 6.62
N GLY A 288 45.52 -18.38 5.65
CA GLY A 288 46.79 -18.96 5.20
C GLY A 288 46.85 -20.47 5.14
N LEU A 289 46.40 -21.06 4.03
CA LEU A 289 47.17 -22.18 3.50
C LEU A 289 48.24 -21.53 2.61
N PRO A 290 49.54 -21.66 2.89
CA PRO A 290 50.45 -21.77 1.76
C PRO A 290 49.90 -22.94 0.94
N GLU A 291 49.65 -22.71 -0.34
CA GLU A 291 49.62 -23.84 -1.25
C GLU A 291 50.99 -24.50 -1.09
N THR A 292 51.04 -25.59 -0.33
CA THR A 292 52.20 -26.46 -0.30
C THR A 292 52.27 -27.02 -1.70
N GLY A 293 52.97 -26.27 -2.57
CA GLY A 293 53.55 -26.79 -3.77
C GLY A 293 54.21 -28.10 -3.39
N ALA A 294 53.80 -29.15 -4.09
CA ALA A 294 54.50 -30.40 -4.09
C ALA A 294 56.00 -30.11 -4.24
N ALA A 295 56.79 -30.66 -3.33
CA ALA A 295 58.23 -30.78 -3.46
C ALA A 295 58.58 -32.24 -3.18
N PRO A 296 59.71 -32.75 -3.68
CA PRO A 296 60.57 -32.25 -4.75
C PRO A 296 60.28 -32.90 -6.12
#